data_AF-A0A318S3U2-F1
#
_entry.id   AF-A0A318S3U2-F1
#
_cell.length_a   1.000
_cell.length_b   1.000
_cell.length_c   1.000
_cell.angle_alpha   90.00
_cell.angle_beta   90.00
_cell.angle_gamma   90.00
#
_symmetry.space_group_name_H-M   'P 1'
#
loop_
_entity.id
_entity.type
_entity.pdbx_description
1 polymer ?
#
loop_
_entity_poly.entity_id
_entity_poly.type
_entity_poly.pdbx_seq_one_letter_code
_entity_poly.pdbx_strand_id
1 'polypeptide(L)'
;MNASPSPLLALYRIVLVVLGLVVLVAWLSERPWEGRDRFDQRFQSLSALTYGDGWPFRVDRAMLECVDGRYLTVRAAPDGGISDEPFALDDAAKRVAEHRGWRDVREIQLRNADVSPLLDVGRRLCD
;
A
#
# COMPACT_ATOMS: atom_id res chain seq x y z
N MET A 1 7.31 -61.03 -0.15
CA MET A 1 6.34 -60.50 0.83
C MET A 1 6.33 -58.99 0.69
N ASN A 2 5.30 -58.44 0.04
CA ASN A 2 5.19 -56.99 -0.21
C ASN A 2 4.64 -56.33 1.06
N ALA A 3 5.48 -55.53 1.74
CA ALA A 3 5.06 -54.73 2.88
C ALA A 3 4.11 -53.63 2.38
N SER A 4 2.83 -53.76 2.72
CA SER A 4 1.86 -52.69 2.48
C SER A 4 2.21 -51.50 3.38
N PRO A 5 2.36 -50.28 2.83
CA PRO A 5 2.68 -49.11 3.64
C PRO A 5 1.52 -48.85 4.61
N SER A 6 1.84 -48.75 5.89
CA SER A 6 0.85 -48.54 6.95
C SER A 6 0.06 -47.25 6.70
N PRO A 7 -1.28 -47.26 6.78
CA PRO A 7 -2.12 -46.09 6.45
C PRO A 7 -1.83 -44.88 7.34
N LEU A 8 -1.29 -45.11 8.55
CA LEU A 8 -0.84 -44.07 9.48
C LEU A 8 0.36 -43.26 8.95
N LEU A 9 1.28 -43.90 8.23
CA LEU A 9 2.42 -43.23 7.59
C LEU A 9 1.99 -42.38 6.39
N ALA A 10 0.94 -42.80 5.68
CA ALA A 10 0.36 -42.03 4.58
C ALA A 10 -0.37 -40.78 5.11
N LEU A 11 -1.18 -40.92 6.16
CA LEU A 11 -1.85 -39.81 6.84
C LEU A 11 -0.85 -38.79 7.40
N TYR A 12 0.21 -39.25 8.08
CA TYR A 12 1.25 -38.38 8.62
C TYR A 12 1.94 -37.53 7.53
N ARG A 13 2.22 -38.13 6.35
CA ARG A 13 2.80 -37.41 5.21
C ARG A 13 1.86 -36.36 4.65
N ILE A 14 0.56 -36.66 4.56
CA ILE A 14 -0.44 -35.69 4.08
C ILE A 14 -0.53 -34.50 5.02
N VAL A 15 -0.58 -34.73 6.34
CA VAL A 15 -0.61 -33.67 7.35
C VAL A 15 0.63 -32.76 7.24
N LEU A 16 1.82 -33.34 7.07
CA LEU A 16 3.04 -32.56 6.90
C LEU A 16 3.04 -31.72 5.62
N VAL A 17 2.53 -32.26 4.51
CA VAL A 17 2.43 -31.53 3.24
C VAL A 17 1.44 -30.37 3.37
N VAL A 18 0.29 -30.60 3.99
CA VAL A 18 -0.72 -29.54 4.20
C VAL A 18 -0.18 -28.45 5.12
N LEU A 19 0.46 -28.81 6.24
CA LEU A 19 1.07 -27.84 7.15
C LEU A 19 2.19 -27.05 6.46
N GLY A 20 3.06 -27.72 5.69
CA GLY A 20 4.09 -27.05 4.90
C GLY A 20 3.52 -26.09 3.87
N LEU A 21 2.41 -26.45 3.23
CA LEU A 21 1.73 -25.60 2.26
C LEU A 21 1.06 -24.40 2.92
N VAL A 22 0.46 -24.56 4.10
CA VAL A 22 -0.11 -23.46 4.88
C VAL A 22 0.98 -22.50 5.34
N VAL A 23 2.12 -23.01 5.82
CA VAL A 23 3.27 -22.17 6.20
C VAL A 23 3.85 -21.45 4.97
N LEU A 24 3.95 -22.12 3.82
CA LEU A 24 4.41 -21.51 2.57
C LEU A 24 3.45 -20.41 2.08
N VAL A 25 2.13 -20.66 2.14
CA VAL A 25 1.11 -19.68 1.75
C VAL A 25 1.08 -18.51 2.73
N ALA A 26 1.21 -18.75 4.04
CA ALA A 26 1.34 -17.69 5.04
C ALA A 26 2.61 -16.86 4.78
N TRP A 27 3.75 -17.51 4.55
CA TRP A 27 5.02 -16.82 4.24
C TRP A 27 4.97 -16.03 2.92
N LEU A 28 4.24 -16.53 1.91
CA LEU A 28 4.02 -15.79 0.65
C LEU A 28 3.00 -14.65 0.81
N SER A 29 2.04 -14.78 1.72
CA SER A 29 1.03 -13.75 2.00
C SER A 29 1.57 -12.64 2.90
N GLU A 30 2.55 -12.97 3.75
CA GLU A 30 3.23 -12.04 4.62
C GLU A 30 4.40 -11.34 3.97
N ARG A 31 4.69 -11.54 2.67
CA ARG A 31 5.74 -10.76 2.00
C ARG A 31 5.43 -9.27 2.18
N PRO A 32 6.14 -8.57 3.07
CA PRO A 32 6.12 -7.14 3.06
C PRO A 32 6.79 -6.75 1.75
N TRP A 33 6.54 -5.53 1.35
CA TRP A 33 6.95 -4.87 0.12
C TRP A 33 8.48 -4.66 0.01
N GLU A 34 9.28 -5.56 0.60
CA GLU A 34 10.74 -5.66 0.53
C GLU A 34 11.16 -6.15 -0.86
N GLY A 35 11.02 -5.28 -1.86
CA GLY A 35 11.39 -5.63 -3.22
C GLY A 35 11.60 -4.45 -4.15
N ARG A 36 11.59 -3.22 -3.65
CA ARG A 36 12.13 -2.06 -4.37
C ARG A 36 13.00 -1.25 -3.42
N ASP A 37 14.30 -1.41 -3.62
CA ASP A 37 15.31 -0.37 -3.56
C ASP A 37 15.11 0.70 -2.48
N ARG A 38 15.76 0.53 -1.31
CA ARG A 38 16.35 1.62 -0.52
C ARG A 38 15.60 2.98 -0.66
N PHE A 39 14.31 3.02 -0.31
CA PHE A 39 13.55 4.25 -0.46
C PHE A 39 13.85 5.18 0.72
N ASP A 40 14.28 6.39 0.38
CA ASP A 40 14.25 7.57 1.25
C ASP A 40 13.00 7.58 2.14
N GLN A 41 13.12 8.08 3.39
CA GLN A 41 12.03 8.27 4.36
C GLN A 41 10.90 9.21 3.92
N ARG A 42 10.77 9.48 2.61
CA ARG A 42 9.91 10.49 2.00
C ARG A 42 8.53 9.97 1.61
N PHE A 43 8.13 8.78 2.06
CA PHE A 43 6.81 8.21 1.78
C PHE A 43 6.19 7.58 3.02
N GLN A 44 4.86 7.61 3.09
CA GLN A 44 4.09 7.02 4.18
C GLN A 44 2.82 6.35 3.66
N SER A 45 2.64 5.09 4.04
CA SER A 45 1.41 4.35 3.74
C SER A 45 0.29 4.81 4.65
N LEU A 46 -0.86 5.10 4.07
CA LEU A 46 -2.06 5.55 4.74
C LEU A 46 -3.22 4.62 4.39
N SER A 47 -4.12 4.41 5.35
CA SER A 47 -5.31 3.60 5.12
C SER A 47 -6.52 4.13 5.87
N ALA A 48 -7.70 3.86 5.31
CA ALA A 48 -8.98 4.13 5.96
C ALA A 48 -9.08 3.43 7.32
N LEU A 49 -8.50 2.22 7.46
CA LEU A 49 -8.46 1.49 8.72
C LEU A 49 -7.67 2.24 9.81
N THR A 50 -6.58 2.92 9.44
CA THR A 50 -5.75 3.68 10.39
C THR A 50 -6.34 5.04 10.72
N TYR A 51 -6.95 5.72 9.74
CA TYR A 51 -7.48 7.08 9.89
C TYR A 51 -8.95 7.14 10.34
N GLY A 52 -9.68 6.03 10.23
CA GLY A 52 -11.09 5.94 10.59
C GLY A 52 -11.93 7.02 9.90
N ASP A 53 -12.77 7.70 10.66
CA ASP A 53 -13.65 8.77 10.19
C ASP A 53 -12.90 9.99 9.62
N GLY A 54 -11.60 10.13 9.94
CA GLY A 54 -10.74 11.19 9.40
C GLY A 54 -10.18 10.88 8.00
N TRP A 55 -10.56 9.76 7.39
CA TRP A 55 -10.05 9.35 6.08
C TRP A 55 -10.66 10.20 4.94
N PRO A 56 -9.85 10.93 4.15
CA PRO A 56 -10.40 11.89 3.20
C PRO A 56 -10.58 11.34 1.77
N PHE A 57 -10.31 10.05 1.52
CA PHE A 57 -10.32 9.48 0.16
C PHE A 57 -11.42 8.42 -0.03
N ARG A 58 -11.85 8.26 -1.29
CA ARG A 58 -12.81 7.23 -1.73
C ARG A 58 -12.19 5.84 -1.90
N VAL A 59 -10.87 5.75 -1.77
CA VAL A 59 -10.09 4.50 -1.84
C VAL A 59 -9.70 4.06 -0.45
N ASP A 60 -9.54 2.77 -0.19
CA ASP A 60 -9.23 2.29 1.17
C ASP A 60 -7.77 2.52 1.60
N ARG A 61 -6.88 2.65 0.62
CA ARG A 61 -5.43 2.79 0.84
C ARG A 61 -4.82 3.81 -0.10
N ALA A 62 -3.88 4.59 0.42
CA ALA A 62 -3.13 5.56 -0.35
C ALA A 62 -1.70 5.68 0.20
N MET A 63 -0.75 6.06 -0.65
CA MET A 63 0.61 6.35 -0.26
C MET A 63 0.84 7.84 -0.38
N LEU A 64 1.20 8.50 0.72
CA LEU A 64 1.67 9.88 0.71
C LEU A 64 3.15 9.88 0.36
N GLU A 65 3.57 10.74 -0.56
CA GLU A 65 4.93 10.80 -1.06
C GLU A 65 5.40 12.26 -1.17
N CYS A 66 6.64 12.53 -0.77
CA CYS A 66 7.32 13.78 -1.00
C CYS A 66 8.26 13.65 -2.20
N VAL A 67 7.84 14.17 -3.34
CA VAL A 67 8.59 14.11 -4.60
C VAL A 67 9.53 15.32 -4.68
N ASP A 68 10.78 15.06 -5.06
CA ASP A 68 11.87 16.05 -5.18
C ASP A 68 12.11 16.88 -3.90
N GLY A 69 11.69 16.40 -2.73
CA GLY A 69 11.79 17.11 -1.45
C GLY A 69 10.91 18.36 -1.35
N ARG A 70 9.88 18.49 -2.21
CA ARG A 70 9.07 19.72 -2.29
C ARG A 70 7.59 19.49 -2.56
N TYR A 71 7.25 18.49 -3.37
CA TYR A 71 5.91 18.31 -3.88
C TYR A 71 5.23 17.17 -3.13
N LEU A 72 4.06 17.42 -2.56
CA LEU A 72 3.30 16.37 -1.89
C LEU A 72 2.34 15.73 -2.87
N THR A 73 2.50 14.43 -3.06
CA THR A 73 1.66 13.62 -3.92
C THR A 73 1.05 12.47 -3.15
N VAL A 74 -0.05 11.94 -3.66
CA VAL A 74 -0.71 10.75 -3.15
C VAL A 74 -0.78 9.73 -4.28
N ARG A 75 -0.38 8.49 -4.05
CA ARG A 75 -0.68 7.38 -4.97
C ARG A 75 -1.83 6.58 -4.41
N ALA A 76 -2.92 6.48 -5.16
CA ALA A 76 -4.15 5.85 -4.71
C ALA A 76 -4.45 4.56 -5.48
N ALA A 77 -5.10 3.65 -4.78
CA ALA A 77 -5.48 2.34 -5.27
C ALA A 77 -7.01 2.23 -5.38
N PRO A 78 -7.65 2.59 -6.51
CA PRO A 78 -9.10 2.40 -6.65
C PRO A 78 -9.54 0.94 -6.47
N ASP A 79 -8.69 -0.02 -6.88
CA ASP A 79 -9.02 -1.45 -6.91
C ASP A 79 -8.18 -2.27 -5.90
N GLY A 80 -7.63 -1.62 -4.89
CA GLY A 80 -6.78 -2.27 -3.88
C GLY A 80 -5.31 -2.46 -4.26
N GLY A 81 -4.88 -2.17 -5.50
CA GLY A 81 -3.48 -2.05 -5.91
C GLY A 81 -3.04 -0.58 -6.09
N ILE A 82 -1.87 -0.18 -5.55
CA ILE A 82 -1.36 1.21 -5.65
C ILE A 82 -1.16 1.55 -7.13
N SER A 83 -1.86 2.58 -7.62
CA SER A 83 -1.63 3.11 -8.97
C SER A 83 -0.23 3.71 -9.08
N ASP A 84 0.42 3.49 -10.21
CA ASP A 84 1.69 4.15 -10.53
C ASP A 84 1.50 5.66 -10.82
N GLU A 85 0.26 6.12 -11.00
CA GLU A 85 -0.09 7.53 -11.24
C GLU A 85 -0.22 8.30 -9.92
N PRO A 86 0.59 9.36 -9.70
CA PRO A 86 0.47 10.22 -8.54
C PRO A 86 -0.62 11.29 -8.73
N PHE A 87 -1.29 11.60 -7.62
CA PHE A 87 -2.25 12.68 -7.46
C PHE A 87 -1.61 13.84 -6.69
N ALA A 88 -1.65 15.05 -7.24
CA ALA A 88 -1.13 16.26 -6.62
C ALA A 88 -1.97 16.67 -5.40
N LEU A 89 -1.35 16.67 -4.21
CA LEU A 89 -2.03 16.96 -2.95
C LEU A 89 -1.95 18.44 -2.57
N ASP A 90 -0.73 19.00 -2.55
CA ASP A 90 -0.49 20.38 -2.15
C ASP A 90 -0.48 21.35 -3.34
N ASP A 91 -0.53 22.65 -3.06
CA ASP A 91 -0.59 23.67 -4.11
C ASP A 91 0.68 23.72 -4.96
N ALA A 92 1.85 23.35 -4.40
CA ALA A 92 3.07 23.27 -5.19
C ALA A 92 3.00 22.13 -6.19
N ALA A 93 2.54 20.94 -5.79
CA ALA A 93 2.32 19.83 -6.70
C ALA A 93 1.27 20.17 -7.77
N LYS A 94 0.16 20.82 -7.39
CA LYS A 94 -0.91 21.19 -8.33
C LYS A 94 -0.45 22.12 -9.45
N ARG A 95 0.45 23.08 -9.14
CA ARG A 95 1.01 24.01 -10.15
C ARG A 95 1.86 23.31 -11.21
N VAL A 96 2.45 22.16 -10.89
CA VAL A 96 3.31 21.41 -11.83
C VAL A 96 2.64 20.13 -12.33
N ALA A 97 1.44 19.83 -11.85
CA ALA A 97 0.76 18.56 -12.08
C ALA A 97 0.54 18.28 -13.57
N GLU A 98 0.00 19.24 -14.31
CA GLU A 98 -0.25 19.11 -15.75
C GLU A 98 1.03 18.78 -16.53
N HIS A 99 2.12 19.51 -16.26
CA HIS A 99 3.41 19.30 -16.93
C HIS A 99 4.08 17.98 -16.55
N ARG A 100 3.78 17.44 -15.36
CA ARG A 100 4.35 16.18 -14.87
C ARG A 100 3.43 14.97 -15.09
N GLY A 101 2.27 15.17 -15.70
CA GLY A 101 1.27 14.11 -15.91
C GLY A 101 0.63 13.62 -14.60
N TRP A 102 0.61 14.46 -13.55
CA TRP A 102 -0.03 14.14 -12.28
C TRP A 102 -1.49 14.55 -12.29
N ARG A 103 -2.33 13.76 -11.63
CA ARG A 103 -3.77 13.99 -11.54
C ARG A 103 -4.12 14.85 -10.34
N ASP A 104 -5.32 15.41 -10.29
CA ASP A 104 -5.74 16.20 -9.12
C ASP A 104 -6.27 15.28 -8.02
N VAL A 105 -5.84 15.46 -6.77
CA VAL A 105 -6.34 14.66 -5.64
C VAL A 105 -7.86 14.73 -5.47
N ARG A 106 -8.53 15.78 -5.96
CA ARG A 106 -10.00 15.90 -5.98
C ARG A 106 -10.69 14.74 -6.69
N GLU A 107 -9.99 14.06 -7.60
CA GLU A 107 -10.49 12.89 -8.30
C GLU A 107 -10.64 11.66 -7.40
N ILE A 108 -9.95 11.60 -6.27
CA ILE A 108 -10.04 10.50 -5.29
C ILE A 108 -10.54 10.96 -3.93
N GLN A 109 -10.65 12.27 -3.71
CA GLN A 109 -11.13 12.86 -2.47
C GLN A 109 -12.63 12.60 -2.27
N LEU A 110 -13.03 12.34 -1.02
CA LEU A 110 -14.43 12.38 -0.60
C LEU A 110 -14.95 13.82 -0.68
N ARG A 111 -16.22 13.99 -1.01
CA ARG A 111 -16.83 15.32 -1.14
C ARG A 111 -16.73 16.08 0.19
N ASN A 112 -16.14 17.27 0.16
CA ASN A 112 -15.91 18.14 1.33
C ASN A 112 -14.97 17.56 2.40
N ALA A 113 -14.23 16.48 2.13
CA ALA A 113 -13.27 15.98 3.10
C ALA A 113 -12.08 16.92 3.25
N ASP A 114 -11.58 17.09 4.47
CA ASP A 114 -10.41 17.90 4.74
C ASP A 114 -9.12 17.09 4.56
N VAL A 115 -8.24 17.54 3.67
CA VAL A 115 -6.92 16.93 3.43
C VAL A 115 -5.80 17.62 4.21
N SER A 116 -6.11 18.69 4.95
CA SER A 116 -5.12 19.45 5.74
C SER A 116 -4.32 18.58 6.72
N PRO A 117 -4.92 17.58 7.43
CA PRO A 117 -4.15 16.69 8.29
C PRO A 117 -3.08 15.91 7.54
N LEU A 118 -3.32 15.55 6.28
CA LEU A 118 -2.34 14.86 5.43
C LEU A 118 -1.23 15.80 4.95
N LEU A 119 -1.52 17.08 4.75
CA LEU A 119 -0.50 18.07 4.42
C LEU A 119 0.52 18.23 5.54
N ASP A 120 0.08 18.26 6.80
CA ASP A 120 0.97 18.37 7.95
C ASP A 120 1.84 17.12 8.15
N VAL A 121 1.29 15.94 7.84
CA VAL A 121 2.05 14.69 7.79
C VAL A 121 3.08 14.75 6.65
N GLY A 122 2.66 15.18 5.46
CA GLY A 122 3.50 15.24 4.28
C GLY A 122 4.67 16.21 4.42
N ARG A 123 4.47 17.36 5.08
CA ARG A 123 5.56 18.32 5.34
C ARG A 123 6.71 17.68 6.12
N ARG A 124 6.41 16.86 7.12
CA ARG A 124 7.43 16.11 7.88
C ARG A 124 8.15 15.05 7.06
N LEU A 125 7.56 14.59 5.95
CA LEU A 125 8.23 13.70 5.00
C LEU A 125 9.16 14.46 4.04
N CYS A 126 9.00 15.78 3.91
CA CYS A 126 9.82 16.63 3.05
C CYS A 126 10.96 17.35 3.79
N ASP A 127 10.88 17.45 5.12
CA ASP A 127 11.91 18.04 6.00
C ASP A 127 13.13 17.10 6.17
#